data_AF-A0A9D7SSC5-F1
#
_entry.id   AF-A0A9D7SSC5-F1
#
_cell.length_a   1.000
_cell.length_b   1.000
_cell.length_c   1.000
_cell.angle_alpha   90.00
_cell.angle_beta   90.00
_cell.angle_gamma   90.00
#
_symmetry.space_group_name_H-M   'P 1'
#
loop_
_entity.id
_entity.type
_entity.pdbx_description
1 polymer ?
#
loop_
_entity_poly.entity_id
_entity_poly.type
_entity_poly.pdbx_seq_one_letter_code
_entity_poly.pdbx_strand_id
1 'polypeptide(L)'
;MGKLRFFILVVLFASVGCRQPLHTAPSKRETNSFKSGEGALLLTRFKSLEDLKKVIQIQYGVTVPFSTGALTPQPYVRLTHSCGEREVTSILKTGVNESDFLRARNGNVWDKILLLLKSPFAVWNKRDLMIIESLGRKRPPLFGKGDVAFFDVAAAMVYNISDDDVKSMSSEDFSEKGYLNTFNHITAQAIMTSIFSEEVADFVADVHERNRLPELITGTFNEDELTDVENGPVDNYIDLINNEWGQELGKILRIKFGISHHSIWTPQLLADYLNEVQSYYSWSFQIAFKPFRATDEIVIQLASKINIVLVDVPEIKKS
;
A
#
# COMPACT_ATOMS: atom_id res chain seq x y z
N MET A 1 14.46 9.12 -47.95
CA MET A 1 13.55 9.56 -46.88
C MET A 1 14.14 9.13 -45.54
N GLY A 2 15.16 9.86 -45.11
CA GLY A 2 15.85 9.66 -43.84
C GLY A 2 15.93 11.00 -43.12
N LYS A 3 16.16 10.92 -41.80
CA LYS A 3 16.28 12.02 -40.82
C LYS A 3 14.97 12.49 -40.18
N LEU A 4 14.40 11.64 -39.33
CA LEU A 4 13.61 12.07 -38.16
C LEU A 4 13.88 11.11 -36.99
N ARG A 5 15.16 11.00 -36.63
CA ARG A 5 15.67 10.27 -35.46
C ARG A 5 16.85 11.06 -34.88
N PHE A 6 16.61 12.23 -34.26
CA PHE A 6 17.65 12.92 -33.46
C PHE A 6 17.23 14.13 -32.59
N PHE A 7 16.01 14.22 -32.03
CA PHE A 7 15.64 15.47 -31.31
C PHE A 7 14.88 15.37 -29.98
N ILE A 8 15.06 14.27 -29.22
CA ILE A 8 14.64 14.22 -27.80
C ILE A 8 15.76 13.57 -26.97
N LEU A 9 16.93 14.19 -27.02
CA LEU A 9 18.04 13.98 -26.10
C LEU A 9 18.77 15.32 -26.05
N VAL A 10 19.14 15.79 -24.84
CA VAL A 10 19.73 17.10 -24.52
C VAL A 10 18.70 18.19 -24.18
N VAL A 11 18.04 18.07 -23.01
CA VAL A 11 17.94 19.12 -21.95
C VAL A 11 17.52 18.38 -20.67
N LEU A 12 18.48 18.04 -19.81
CA LEU A 12 18.36 17.78 -18.35
C LEU A 12 19.65 17.12 -17.78
N PHE A 13 20.81 17.46 -18.33
CA PHE A 13 22.11 17.25 -17.68
C PHE A 13 22.80 18.60 -17.54
N ALA A 14 22.59 19.27 -16.41
CA ALA A 14 23.52 20.19 -15.75
C ALA A 14 22.78 21.02 -14.70
N SER A 15 22.76 20.58 -13.44
CA SER A 15 22.98 21.45 -12.27
C SER A 15 22.83 20.68 -10.94
N VAL A 16 23.97 20.53 -10.25
CA VAL A 16 24.17 20.34 -8.78
C VAL A 16 23.85 18.93 -8.22
N GLY A 17 24.75 18.15 -7.61
CA GLY A 17 26.06 18.43 -7.01
C GLY A 17 26.03 18.41 -5.48
N CYS A 18 26.25 17.22 -4.88
CA CYS A 18 26.66 16.94 -3.49
C CYS A 18 25.75 17.37 -2.31
N ARG A 19 25.28 16.40 -1.50
CA ARG A 19 25.98 15.84 -0.31
C ARG A 19 25.15 14.71 0.31
N GLN A 20 25.75 13.54 0.47
CA GLN A 20 25.23 12.47 1.35
C GLN A 20 25.49 12.87 2.81
N PRO A 21 24.50 12.80 3.71
CA PRO A 21 24.76 12.79 5.14
C PRO A 21 25.36 11.44 5.55
N LEU A 22 26.43 11.54 6.32
CA LEU A 22 27.20 10.47 6.92
C LEU A 22 26.33 9.58 7.81
N HIS A 23 26.52 8.27 7.69
CA HIS A 23 26.02 7.24 8.60
C HIS A 23 26.27 7.58 10.07
N THR A 24 25.22 7.64 10.87
CA THR A 24 25.28 7.37 12.31
C THR A 24 24.62 6.02 12.58
N ALA A 25 25.34 5.13 13.25
CA ALA A 25 24.86 3.82 13.65
C ALA A 25 23.70 3.96 14.66
N PRO A 26 22.62 3.16 14.55
CA PRO A 26 21.60 3.16 15.57
C PRO A 26 22.15 2.55 16.87
N SER A 27 22.06 3.39 17.90
CA SER A 27 22.29 3.11 19.30
C SER A 27 21.48 1.90 19.78
N LYS A 28 22.01 1.26 20.83
CA LYS A 28 21.53 0.09 21.55
C LYS A 28 19.99 0.00 21.63
N ARG A 29 19.47 -1.14 21.18
CA ARG A 29 18.08 -1.59 21.34
C ARG A 29 17.75 -1.66 22.83
N GLU A 30 17.02 -0.67 23.32
CA GLU A 30 16.18 -0.84 24.51
C GLU A 30 14.98 -1.68 24.09
N THR A 31 14.80 -2.80 24.77
CA THR A 31 13.61 -3.66 24.66
C THR A 31 12.45 -2.93 25.33
N ASN A 32 11.84 -1.99 24.62
CA ASN A 32 10.59 -1.38 25.05
C ASN A 32 9.49 -2.44 24.99
N SER A 33 9.00 -2.84 26.16
CA SER A 33 7.81 -3.68 26.28
C SER A 33 6.61 -2.93 25.71
N PHE A 34 6.10 -3.40 24.58
CA PHE A 34 4.92 -2.82 23.95
C PHE A 34 3.70 -2.92 24.88
N LYS A 35 2.98 -1.81 25.08
CA LYS A 35 1.60 -1.89 25.57
C LYS A 35 0.74 -2.55 24.48
N SER A 36 -0.12 -3.48 24.89
CA SER A 36 -1.08 -4.20 24.05
C SER A 36 -2.19 -3.27 23.54
N GLY A 37 -2.50 -3.31 22.24
CA GLY A 37 -3.49 -2.44 21.58
C GLY A 37 -2.99 -0.99 21.48
N GLU A 38 -2.97 -0.28 20.35
CA GLU A 38 -3.85 -0.27 19.18
C GLU A 38 -3.05 0.15 17.94
N GLY A 39 -2.55 -0.79 17.13
CA GLY A 39 -1.87 -0.48 15.87
C GLY A 39 -2.87 -0.34 14.72
N ALA A 40 -2.97 -1.40 13.92
CA ALA A 40 -3.94 -1.53 12.84
C ALA A 40 -5.39 -1.31 13.30
N LEU A 41 -6.22 -0.74 12.41
CA LEU A 41 -7.63 -0.48 12.64
C LEU A 41 -8.52 -1.51 11.92
N LEU A 42 -9.62 -1.90 12.55
CA LEU A 42 -10.58 -2.86 12.04
C LEU A 42 -11.96 -2.20 11.89
N LEU A 43 -12.53 -2.19 10.68
CA LEU A 43 -13.77 -1.47 10.38
C LEU A 43 -14.93 -1.84 11.29
N THR A 44 -15.07 -3.12 11.62
CA THR A 44 -16.17 -3.66 12.43
C THR A 44 -16.27 -3.06 13.83
N ARG A 45 -15.19 -2.41 14.31
CA ARG A 45 -15.12 -1.71 15.59
C ARG A 45 -15.70 -0.29 15.55
N PHE A 46 -16.03 0.23 14.37
CA PHE A 46 -16.58 1.57 14.18
C PHE A 46 -18.00 1.49 13.64
N LYS A 47 -18.90 2.33 14.16
CA LYS A 47 -20.30 2.40 13.71
C LYS A 47 -20.62 3.70 12.98
N SER A 48 -19.70 4.65 12.97
CA SER A 48 -19.86 5.96 12.34
C SER A 48 -18.52 6.65 12.15
N LEU A 49 -18.50 7.70 11.32
CA LEU A 49 -17.35 8.59 11.18
C LEU A 49 -17.02 9.32 12.49
N GLU A 50 -18.01 9.62 13.32
CA GLU A 50 -17.80 10.23 14.64
C GLU A 50 -17.14 9.26 15.63
N ASP A 51 -17.40 7.95 15.52
CA ASP A 51 -16.67 6.95 16.30
C ASP A 51 -15.21 6.86 15.87
N LEU A 52 -14.97 6.89 14.56
CA LEU A 52 -13.61 6.86 14.01
C LEU A 52 -12.80 8.11 14.42
N LYS A 53 -13.41 9.29 14.41
CA LYS A 53 -12.76 10.54 14.88
C LYS A 53 -12.32 10.53 16.35
N LYS A 54 -12.79 9.58 17.16
CA LYS A 54 -12.31 9.41 18.54
C LYS A 54 -10.91 8.80 18.60
N VAL A 55 -10.50 8.08 17.56
CA VAL A 55 -9.20 7.39 17.50
C VAL A 55 -8.24 8.02 16.47
N ILE A 56 -8.76 8.62 15.40
CA ILE A 56 -7.94 9.35 14.42
C ILE A 56 -8.25 10.84 14.40
N GLN A 57 -7.23 11.65 14.10
CA GLN A 57 -7.39 13.06 13.80
C GLN A 57 -7.58 13.25 12.29
N ILE A 58 -8.62 13.98 11.89
CA ILE A 58 -8.91 14.30 10.49
C ILE A 58 -8.81 15.81 10.32
N GLN A 59 -7.90 16.26 9.46
CA GLN A 59 -7.68 17.68 9.18
C GLN A 59 -7.79 17.94 7.69
N TYR A 60 -8.79 18.71 7.29
CA TYR A 60 -8.94 19.18 5.91
C TYR A 60 -8.20 20.50 5.73
N GLY A 61 -7.59 20.68 4.56
CA GLY A 61 -6.90 21.91 4.25
C GLY A 61 -6.76 22.12 2.75
N VAL A 62 -6.07 23.19 2.40
CA VAL A 62 -5.86 23.59 1.02
C VAL A 62 -4.42 24.04 0.87
N THR A 63 -3.73 23.52 -0.14
CA THR A 63 -2.38 23.96 -0.50
C THR A 63 -2.44 24.95 -1.67
N VAL A 64 -1.64 26.00 -1.60
CA VAL A 64 -1.45 26.95 -2.70
C VAL A 64 -0.03 26.72 -3.24
N PRO A 65 0.13 26.12 -4.44
CA PRO A 65 1.46 25.85 -4.99
C PRO A 65 2.22 27.15 -5.22
N PHE A 66 3.40 27.30 -4.61
CA PHE A 66 4.20 28.52 -4.72
C PHE A 66 4.94 28.65 -6.08
N SER A 67 4.96 27.60 -6.91
CA SER A 67 5.95 27.45 -7.99
C SER A 67 5.41 27.21 -9.41
N THR A 68 4.10 27.23 -9.63
CA THR A 68 3.56 27.20 -11.00
C THR A 68 2.41 28.18 -11.04
N GLY A 69 2.33 29.08 -12.03
CA GLY A 69 1.34 30.17 -12.10
C GLY A 69 -0.14 29.76 -12.16
N ALA A 70 -0.49 28.52 -11.78
CA ALA A 70 -1.83 28.08 -11.47
C ALA A 70 -2.18 28.43 -10.02
N LEU A 71 -2.96 29.49 -9.84
CA LEU A 71 -3.49 29.98 -8.56
C LEU A 71 -4.62 29.10 -7.97
N THR A 72 -4.86 27.89 -8.51
CA THR A 72 -5.96 27.05 -8.04
C THR A 72 -5.57 26.37 -6.73
N PRO A 73 -6.24 26.69 -5.61
CA PRO A 73 -6.00 26.03 -4.34
C PRO A 73 -6.33 24.53 -4.47
N GLN A 74 -5.45 23.66 -4.00
CA GLN A 74 -5.61 22.20 -4.09
C GLN A 74 -5.99 21.64 -2.72
N PRO A 75 -7.20 21.04 -2.57
CA PRO A 75 -7.63 20.50 -1.29
C PRO A 75 -6.82 19.26 -0.93
N TYR A 76 -6.71 19.01 0.38
CA TYR A 76 -6.09 17.82 0.95
C TYR A 76 -6.80 17.42 2.24
N VAL A 77 -6.72 16.15 2.59
CA VAL A 77 -7.04 15.65 3.93
C VAL A 77 -5.78 15.06 4.55
N ARG A 78 -5.53 15.36 5.82
CA ARG A 78 -4.49 14.75 6.65
C ARG A 78 -5.16 13.91 7.71
N LEU A 79 -4.80 12.64 7.76
CA LEU A 79 -5.24 11.70 8.79
C LEU A 79 -4.05 11.39 9.68
N THR A 80 -4.22 11.47 10.99
CA THR A 80 -3.17 11.11 11.94
C THR A 80 -3.72 10.12 12.96
N HIS A 81 -3.01 9.01 13.15
CA HIS A 81 -3.34 7.98 14.13
C HIS A 81 -2.12 7.73 15.01
N SER A 82 -2.30 7.82 16.32
CA SER A 82 -1.24 7.65 17.30
C SER A 82 -1.49 6.38 18.12
N CYS A 83 -0.49 5.50 18.18
CA CYS A 83 -0.47 4.31 19.00
C CYS A 83 0.73 4.33 19.96
N GLY A 84 0.48 4.65 21.23
CA GLY A 84 1.55 4.80 22.21
C GLY A 84 2.53 5.89 21.80
N GLU A 85 3.80 5.52 21.55
CA GLU A 85 4.86 6.43 21.11
C GLU A 85 5.01 6.51 19.59
N ARG A 86 4.22 5.74 18.85
CA ARG A 86 4.25 5.73 17.38
C ARG A 86 3.08 6.52 16.83
N GLU A 87 3.32 7.16 15.70
CA GLU A 87 2.32 7.92 14.97
C GLU A 87 2.48 7.64 13.49
N VAL A 88 1.36 7.48 12.80
CA VAL A 88 1.31 7.44 11.33
C VAL A 88 0.47 8.61 10.84
N THR A 89 0.87 9.18 9.71
CA THR A 89 0.14 10.29 9.09
C THR A 89 0.00 10.06 7.60
N SER A 90 -1.26 9.99 7.14
CA SER A 90 -1.60 9.93 5.72
C SER A 90 -2.00 11.30 5.21
N ILE A 91 -1.60 11.66 3.98
CA ILE A 91 -2.00 12.92 3.35
C ILE A 91 -2.51 12.66 1.93
N LEU A 92 -3.83 12.54 1.80
CA LEU A 92 -4.46 12.37 0.50
C LEU A 92 -4.70 13.73 -0.18
N LYS A 93 -4.24 13.85 -1.43
CA LYS A 93 -4.38 15.05 -2.27
C LYS A 93 -4.98 14.72 -3.63
N THR A 94 -5.53 15.74 -4.29
CA THR A 94 -5.96 15.64 -5.70
C THR A 94 -4.83 15.11 -6.60
N GLY A 95 -5.16 14.25 -7.54
CA GLY A 95 -4.21 13.77 -8.55
C GLY A 95 -4.78 12.58 -9.34
N VAL A 96 -3.90 11.77 -9.94
CA VAL A 96 -4.32 10.64 -10.79
C VAL A 96 -4.97 9.52 -10.00
N ASN A 97 -5.97 8.86 -10.56
CA ASN A 97 -6.61 7.68 -9.95
C ASN A 97 -6.57 6.46 -10.89
N GLU A 98 -7.05 5.30 -10.44
CA GLU A 98 -7.03 4.07 -11.25
C GLU A 98 -7.70 4.26 -12.62
N SER A 99 -8.79 5.04 -12.70
CA SER A 99 -9.48 5.32 -13.97
C SER A 99 -8.59 6.07 -15.00
N ASP A 100 -7.70 6.96 -14.56
CA ASP A 100 -6.74 7.64 -15.44
C ASP A 100 -5.76 6.63 -16.07
N PHE A 101 -5.29 5.64 -15.29
CA PHE A 101 -4.41 4.58 -15.77
C PHE A 101 -5.12 3.64 -16.75
N LEU A 102 -6.35 3.23 -16.44
CA LEU A 102 -7.16 2.41 -17.35
C LEU A 102 -7.41 3.12 -18.68
N ARG A 103 -7.67 4.44 -18.64
CA ARG A 103 -7.83 5.27 -19.84
C ARG A 103 -6.54 5.34 -20.65
N ALA A 104 -5.38 5.58 -20.03
CA ALA A 104 -4.11 5.62 -20.74
C ALA A 104 -3.71 4.26 -21.34
N ARG A 105 -4.06 3.15 -20.66
CA ARG A 105 -3.78 1.79 -21.14
C ARG A 105 -4.63 1.43 -22.36
N ASN A 106 -5.92 1.74 -22.32
CA ASN A 106 -6.88 1.37 -23.35
C ASN A 106 -7.01 2.43 -24.45
N GLY A 107 -6.54 3.65 -24.18
CA GLY A 107 -6.68 4.83 -25.04
C GLY A 107 -5.54 5.04 -26.02
N ASN A 108 -5.50 6.25 -26.58
CA ASN A 108 -4.60 6.62 -27.65
C ASN A 108 -3.32 7.32 -27.11
N VAL A 109 -2.48 7.82 -28.03
CA VAL A 109 -1.22 8.50 -27.65
C VAL A 109 -1.46 9.74 -26.79
N TRP A 110 -2.56 10.47 -26.99
CA TRP A 110 -2.91 11.64 -26.19
C TRP A 110 -3.27 11.27 -24.76
N ASP A 111 -3.98 10.18 -24.52
CA ASP A 111 -4.30 9.71 -23.17
C ASP A 111 -3.02 9.37 -22.38
N LYS A 112 -2.02 8.82 -23.06
CA LYS A 112 -0.71 8.52 -22.46
C LYS A 112 0.10 9.77 -22.18
N ILE A 113 0.10 10.76 -23.09
CA ILE A 113 0.73 12.07 -22.87
C ILE A 113 0.05 12.79 -21.70
N LEU A 114 -1.28 12.74 -21.62
CA LEU A 114 -2.03 13.34 -20.53
C LEU A 114 -1.67 12.71 -19.18
N LEU A 115 -1.58 11.37 -19.10
CA LEU A 115 -1.12 10.69 -17.89
C LEU A 115 0.31 11.11 -17.51
N LEU A 116 1.22 11.20 -18.48
CA LEU A 116 2.60 11.67 -18.27
C LEU A 116 2.63 13.09 -17.67
N LEU A 117 1.81 14.00 -18.19
CA LEU A 117 1.73 15.37 -17.69
C LEU A 117 1.11 15.45 -16.29
N LYS A 118 0.11 14.61 -16.01
CA LYS A 118 -0.57 14.57 -14.70
C LYS A 118 0.25 13.89 -13.60
N SER A 119 1.02 12.86 -13.95
CA SER A 119 1.84 12.11 -12.98
C SER A 119 3.17 11.69 -13.59
N PRO A 120 4.16 12.60 -13.60
CA PRO A 120 5.52 12.25 -13.98
C PRO A 120 6.09 11.14 -13.09
N PHE A 121 5.75 11.13 -11.79
CA PHE A 121 6.15 10.09 -10.84
C PHE A 121 5.76 8.68 -11.31
N ALA A 122 4.53 8.51 -11.81
CA ALA A 122 4.08 7.21 -12.31
C ALA A 122 4.87 6.73 -13.53
N VAL A 123 5.36 7.66 -14.35
CA VAL A 123 6.19 7.31 -15.50
C VAL A 123 7.61 6.94 -15.08
N TRP A 124 8.20 7.69 -14.15
CA TRP A 124 9.51 7.35 -13.59
C TRP A 124 9.52 5.99 -12.89
N ASN A 125 8.43 5.64 -12.19
CA ASN A 125 8.28 4.38 -11.46
C ASN A 125 7.47 3.32 -12.22
N LYS A 126 7.30 3.46 -13.54
CA LYS A 126 6.42 2.60 -14.34
C LYS A 126 6.71 1.10 -14.16
N ARG A 127 7.99 0.72 -14.09
CA ARG A 127 8.41 -0.68 -13.92
C ARG A 127 7.88 -1.23 -12.61
N ASP A 128 8.14 -0.53 -11.51
CA ASP A 128 7.73 -0.94 -10.16
C ASP A 128 6.21 -1.01 -10.06
N LEU A 129 5.49 -0.04 -10.62
CA LEU A 129 4.03 -0.05 -10.67
C LEU A 129 3.46 -1.25 -11.44
N MET A 130 4.10 -1.65 -12.54
CA MET A 130 3.70 -2.86 -13.28
C MET A 130 3.99 -4.16 -12.51
N ILE A 131 5.10 -4.19 -11.75
CA ILE A 131 5.42 -5.31 -10.85
C ILE A 131 4.34 -5.42 -9.76
N ILE A 132 4.03 -4.30 -9.11
CA ILE A 132 3.00 -4.20 -8.08
C ILE A 132 1.63 -4.63 -8.63
N GLU A 133 1.24 -4.15 -9.81
CA GLU A 133 -0.02 -4.59 -10.45
C GLU A 133 -0.05 -6.10 -10.71
N SER A 134 1.11 -6.71 -11.00
CA SER A 134 1.23 -8.14 -11.21
C SER A 134 1.16 -8.93 -9.91
N LEU A 135 1.72 -8.41 -8.81
CA LEU A 135 1.64 -9.01 -7.47
C LEU A 135 0.24 -8.88 -6.85
N GLY A 136 -0.46 -7.77 -7.11
CA GLY A 136 -1.80 -7.53 -6.60
C GLY A 136 -2.91 -8.31 -7.30
N ARG A 137 -2.62 -9.03 -8.41
CA ARG A 137 -3.64 -9.70 -9.22
C ARG A 137 -3.25 -11.12 -9.59
N LYS A 138 -4.24 -12.02 -9.65
CA LYS A 138 -4.07 -13.33 -10.28
C LYS A 138 -3.99 -13.19 -11.79
N ARG A 139 -2.97 -13.79 -12.39
CA ARG A 139 -2.73 -13.96 -13.83
C ARG A 139 -2.30 -15.41 -14.09
N PRO A 140 -3.20 -16.41 -13.95
CA PRO A 140 -2.89 -17.81 -14.20
C PRO A 140 -2.22 -18.11 -15.56
N PRO A 141 -2.52 -17.40 -16.65
CA PRO A 141 -1.80 -17.60 -17.92
C PRO A 141 -0.29 -17.27 -17.86
N LEU A 142 0.13 -16.42 -16.93
CA LEU A 142 1.53 -15.99 -16.79
C LEU A 142 2.28 -16.76 -15.70
N PHE A 143 1.61 -17.04 -14.58
CA PHE A 143 2.22 -17.62 -13.39
C PHE A 143 1.78 -19.07 -13.11
N GLY A 144 0.87 -19.62 -13.92
CA GLY A 144 0.41 -21.00 -13.83
C GLY A 144 -0.75 -21.21 -12.87
N LYS A 145 -1.06 -22.50 -12.65
CA LYS A 145 -2.09 -22.93 -11.69
C LYS A 145 -1.59 -22.66 -10.28
N GLY A 146 -2.47 -22.07 -9.44
CA GLY A 146 -2.10 -21.67 -8.08
C GLY A 146 -1.42 -20.29 -8.02
N ASP A 147 -1.61 -19.42 -9.01
CA ASP A 147 -1.13 -18.05 -8.90
C ASP A 147 -1.73 -17.32 -7.68
N VAL A 148 -0.87 -16.62 -6.95
CA VAL A 148 -1.17 -15.96 -5.66
C VAL A 148 -1.15 -14.44 -5.86
N ALA A 149 -2.15 -13.76 -5.33
CA ALA A 149 -2.21 -12.31 -5.20
C ALA A 149 -2.16 -11.89 -3.72
N PHE A 150 -1.96 -10.60 -3.43
CA PHE A 150 -1.98 -10.09 -2.05
C PHE A 150 -3.24 -10.47 -1.27
N PHE A 151 -4.40 -10.44 -1.94
CA PHE A 151 -5.66 -10.85 -1.33
C PHE A 151 -5.65 -12.32 -0.83
N ASP A 152 -5.00 -13.24 -1.55
CA ASP A 152 -4.90 -14.63 -1.11
C ASP A 152 -4.02 -14.78 0.12
N VAL A 153 -2.97 -13.95 0.24
CA VAL A 153 -2.10 -13.92 1.43
C VAL A 153 -2.89 -13.43 2.64
N ALA A 154 -3.67 -12.36 2.47
CA ALA A 154 -4.55 -11.86 3.52
C ALA A 154 -5.59 -12.91 3.93
N ALA A 155 -6.21 -13.60 2.97
CA ALA A 155 -7.13 -14.69 3.26
C ALA A 155 -6.45 -15.85 4.01
N ALA A 156 -5.22 -16.21 3.64
CA ALA A 156 -4.44 -17.21 4.36
C ALA A 156 -4.08 -16.74 5.79
N MET A 157 -3.81 -15.45 6.00
CA MET A 157 -3.60 -14.88 7.33
C MET A 157 -4.86 -14.97 8.20
N VAL A 158 -6.03 -14.65 7.65
CA VAL A 158 -7.33 -14.82 8.35
C VAL A 158 -7.55 -16.29 8.70
N TYR A 159 -7.32 -17.20 7.77
CA TYR A 159 -7.43 -18.65 8.01
C TYR A 159 -6.46 -19.15 9.08
N ASN A 160 -5.32 -18.49 9.21
CA ASN A 160 -4.32 -18.82 10.20
C ASN A 160 -4.62 -18.28 11.61
N ILE A 161 -5.67 -17.47 11.81
CA ILE A 161 -6.07 -17.05 13.16
C ILE A 161 -6.35 -18.31 14.01
N SER A 162 -5.94 -18.29 15.28
CA SER A 162 -6.07 -19.44 16.17
C SER A 162 -7.54 -19.85 16.36
N ASP A 163 -7.79 -21.16 16.45
CA ASP A 163 -9.15 -21.68 16.59
C ASP A 163 -9.82 -21.24 17.91
N ASP A 164 -9.03 -20.89 18.92
CA ASP A 164 -9.53 -20.39 20.19
C ASP A 164 -9.97 -18.92 20.11
N ASP A 165 -9.22 -18.08 19.39
CA ASP A 165 -9.63 -16.70 19.15
C ASP A 165 -10.87 -16.64 18.24
N VAL A 166 -10.92 -17.46 17.19
CA VAL A 166 -12.04 -17.53 16.25
C VAL A 166 -13.38 -17.78 16.96
N LYS A 167 -13.42 -18.62 18.00
CA LYS A 167 -14.65 -18.92 18.77
C LYS A 167 -15.22 -17.70 19.50
N SER A 168 -14.39 -16.70 19.78
CA SER A 168 -14.77 -15.49 20.53
C SER A 168 -15.06 -14.28 19.65
N MET A 169 -14.71 -14.36 18.36
CA MET A 169 -14.89 -13.28 17.39
C MET A 169 -16.32 -13.21 16.84
N SER A 170 -16.72 -12.03 16.40
CA SER A 170 -18.01 -11.85 15.74
C SER A 170 -17.93 -12.29 14.27
N SER A 171 -19.06 -12.68 13.68
CA SER A 171 -19.11 -13.09 12.26
C SER A 171 -18.71 -11.96 11.31
N GLU A 172 -18.96 -10.70 11.68
CA GLU A 172 -18.61 -9.53 10.89
C GLU A 172 -17.09 -9.38 10.75
N ASP A 173 -16.31 -9.81 11.74
CA ASP A 173 -14.83 -9.76 11.70
C ASP A 173 -14.24 -10.67 10.60
N PHE A 174 -15.01 -11.63 10.10
CA PHE A 174 -14.63 -12.52 8.99
C PHE A 174 -15.23 -12.12 7.65
N SER A 175 -16.00 -11.03 7.60
CA SER A 175 -16.47 -10.46 6.34
C SER A 175 -15.30 -9.90 5.52
N GLU A 176 -15.56 -9.57 4.25
CA GLU A 176 -14.57 -8.88 3.41
C GLU A 176 -14.06 -7.60 4.09
N LYS A 177 -14.96 -6.89 4.79
CA LYS A 177 -14.68 -5.65 5.53
C LYS A 177 -14.07 -5.85 6.93
N GLY A 178 -13.96 -7.08 7.39
CA GLY A 178 -13.30 -7.43 8.64
C GLY A 178 -11.79 -7.56 8.48
N TYR A 179 -11.22 -8.61 9.08
CA TYR A 179 -9.77 -8.83 9.06
C TYR A 179 -9.19 -8.94 7.65
N LEU A 180 -9.98 -9.43 6.69
CA LEU A 180 -9.51 -9.63 5.33
C LEU A 180 -9.05 -8.33 4.66
N ASN A 181 -9.87 -7.27 4.69
CA ASN A 181 -9.48 -5.97 4.11
C ASN A 181 -8.26 -5.38 4.83
N THR A 182 -8.32 -5.31 6.17
CA THR A 182 -7.23 -4.78 6.99
C THR A 182 -5.91 -5.52 6.74
N PHE A 183 -5.92 -6.85 6.71
CA PHE A 183 -4.72 -7.65 6.45
C PHE A 183 -4.21 -7.46 5.02
N ASN A 184 -5.11 -7.32 4.05
CA ASN A 184 -4.73 -7.06 2.67
C ASN A 184 -4.00 -5.71 2.53
N HIS A 185 -4.59 -4.63 3.05
CA HIS A 185 -3.97 -3.30 3.02
C HIS A 185 -2.60 -3.29 3.69
N ILE A 186 -2.50 -3.76 4.93
CA ILE A 186 -1.25 -3.71 5.70
C ILE A 186 -0.19 -4.62 5.08
N THR A 187 -0.55 -5.85 4.70
CA THR A 187 0.42 -6.82 4.15
C THR A 187 0.92 -6.38 2.78
N ALA A 188 0.04 -5.91 1.91
CA ALA A 188 0.41 -5.42 0.59
C ALA A 188 1.36 -4.22 0.72
N GLN A 189 1.02 -3.25 1.57
CA GLN A 189 1.83 -2.05 1.79
C GLN A 189 3.19 -2.40 2.42
N ALA A 190 3.22 -3.32 3.40
CA ALA A 190 4.49 -3.79 3.96
C ALA A 190 5.40 -4.38 2.88
N ILE A 191 4.88 -5.28 2.03
CA ILE A 191 5.65 -5.90 0.95
C ILE A 191 6.13 -4.84 -0.06
N MET A 192 5.24 -3.94 -0.50
CA MET A 192 5.56 -2.88 -1.45
C MET A 192 6.67 -1.96 -0.91
N THR A 193 6.53 -1.49 0.33
CA THR A 193 7.54 -0.63 0.97
C THR A 193 8.86 -1.36 1.22
N SER A 194 8.81 -2.64 1.58
CA SER A 194 10.02 -3.44 1.79
C SER A 194 10.83 -3.63 0.50
N ILE A 195 10.15 -3.91 -0.63
CA ILE A 195 10.82 -4.20 -1.90
C ILE A 195 11.26 -2.91 -2.61
N PHE A 196 10.39 -1.91 -2.67
CA PHE A 196 10.56 -0.69 -3.48
C PHE A 196 10.94 0.49 -2.60
N SER A 197 9.95 1.26 -2.16
CA SER A 197 10.08 2.37 -1.23
C SER A 197 8.73 2.74 -0.63
N GLU A 198 8.75 3.56 0.41
CA GLU A 198 7.55 4.15 1.01
C GLU A 198 6.81 5.00 -0.02
N GLU A 199 7.51 5.84 -0.77
CA GLU A 199 6.92 6.76 -1.75
C GLU A 199 6.19 6.02 -2.88
N VAL A 200 6.68 4.86 -3.32
CA VAL A 200 5.98 4.04 -4.33
C VAL A 200 4.73 3.39 -3.74
N ALA A 201 4.81 2.90 -2.51
CA ALA A 201 3.70 2.25 -1.82
C ALA A 201 2.57 3.25 -1.48
N ASP A 202 2.94 4.43 -1.00
CA ASP A 202 2.08 5.60 -0.76
C ASP A 202 1.37 6.04 -2.06
N PHE A 203 2.12 6.18 -3.15
CA PHE A 203 1.52 6.52 -4.44
C PHE A 203 0.46 5.50 -4.89
N VAL A 204 0.70 4.19 -4.68
CA VAL A 204 -0.26 3.14 -5.02
C VAL A 204 -1.50 3.21 -4.12
N ALA A 205 -1.32 3.44 -2.82
CA ALA A 205 -2.43 3.67 -1.88
C ALA A 205 -3.31 4.84 -2.35
N ASP A 206 -2.71 6.00 -2.57
CA ASP A 206 -3.41 7.22 -3.00
C ASP A 206 -4.19 7.02 -4.31
N VAL A 207 -3.62 6.31 -5.28
CA VAL A 207 -4.28 6.01 -6.56
C VAL A 207 -5.50 5.11 -6.35
N HIS A 208 -5.40 4.13 -5.45
CA HIS A 208 -6.47 3.21 -5.12
C HIS A 208 -7.64 3.92 -4.40
N GLU A 209 -7.33 4.66 -3.34
CA GLU A 209 -8.36 5.31 -2.51
C GLU A 209 -9.10 6.43 -3.25
N ARG A 210 -8.39 7.24 -4.04
CA ARG A 210 -9.03 8.32 -4.84
C ARG A 210 -10.02 7.84 -5.88
N ASN A 211 -9.88 6.60 -6.34
CA ASN A 211 -10.80 6.05 -7.33
C ASN A 211 -12.17 5.74 -6.70
N ARG A 212 -12.20 5.49 -5.39
CA ARG A 212 -13.38 5.01 -4.68
C ARG A 212 -14.27 6.13 -4.15
N LEU A 213 -13.70 7.12 -3.47
CA LEU A 213 -14.47 8.23 -2.89
C LEU A 213 -13.68 9.57 -2.95
N PRO A 214 -13.73 10.32 -4.06
CA PRO A 214 -13.02 11.60 -4.20
C PRO A 214 -13.32 12.63 -3.09
N GLU A 215 -14.52 12.57 -2.51
CA GLU A 215 -15.05 13.44 -1.45
C GLU A 215 -14.18 13.38 -0.19
N LEU A 216 -13.44 12.28 0.02
CA LEU A 216 -12.47 12.09 1.12
C LEU A 216 -11.53 13.28 1.30
N ILE A 217 -11.13 13.93 0.20
CA ILE A 217 -10.18 15.04 0.20
C ILE A 217 -10.81 16.32 0.74
N THR A 218 -12.12 16.49 0.56
CA THR A 218 -12.85 17.71 0.94
C THR A 218 -13.62 17.57 2.24
N GLY A 219 -13.92 16.34 2.65
CA GLY A 219 -14.78 16.05 3.79
C GLY A 219 -16.26 16.39 3.56
N THR A 220 -16.64 16.68 2.32
CA THR A 220 -18.01 17.04 1.96
C THR A 220 -18.74 15.80 1.46
N PHE A 221 -19.35 15.08 2.39
CA PHE A 221 -20.09 13.84 2.12
C PHE A 221 -21.60 14.10 2.12
N ASN A 222 -22.33 13.34 1.31
CA ASN A 222 -23.79 13.29 1.37
C ASN A 222 -24.27 12.33 2.49
N GLU A 223 -25.58 12.34 2.79
CA GLU A 223 -26.15 11.52 3.87
C GLU A 223 -26.01 10.01 3.61
N ASP A 224 -26.17 9.58 2.35
CA ASP A 224 -26.03 8.16 1.97
C ASP A 224 -24.57 7.69 2.21
N GLU A 225 -23.58 8.50 1.83
CA GLU A 225 -22.16 8.23 2.08
C GLU A 225 -21.83 8.18 3.58
N LEU A 226 -22.41 9.06 4.40
CA LEU A 226 -22.15 9.08 5.84
C LEU A 226 -22.80 7.91 6.59
N THR A 227 -23.88 7.35 6.05
CA THR A 227 -24.59 6.21 6.63
C THR A 227 -24.04 4.87 6.16
N ASP A 228 -23.39 4.82 4.99
CA ASP A 228 -22.67 3.63 4.51
C ASP A 228 -21.29 3.50 5.20
N VAL A 229 -21.25 2.75 6.31
CA VAL A 229 -20.00 2.47 7.03
C VAL A 229 -19.03 1.61 6.21
N GLU A 230 -19.55 0.67 5.40
CA GLU A 230 -18.76 -0.34 4.70
C GLU A 230 -18.13 0.18 3.41
N ASN A 231 -18.72 1.21 2.79
CA ASN A 231 -18.21 1.80 1.55
C ASN A 231 -18.08 3.32 1.56
N GLY A 232 -18.43 3.97 2.65
CA GLY A 232 -18.27 5.40 2.83
C GLY A 232 -16.94 5.78 3.49
N PRO A 233 -16.86 6.98 4.11
CA PRO A 233 -15.61 7.55 4.57
C PRO A 233 -14.96 6.79 5.73
N VAL A 234 -15.72 5.97 6.47
CA VAL A 234 -15.17 5.18 7.59
C VAL A 234 -14.21 4.12 7.07
N ASP A 235 -14.65 3.29 6.12
CA ASP A 235 -13.84 2.26 5.47
C ASP A 235 -12.59 2.87 4.83
N ASN A 236 -12.76 3.88 3.99
CA ASN A 236 -11.65 4.51 3.27
C ASN A 236 -10.63 5.20 4.18
N TYR A 237 -11.05 5.88 5.26
CA TYR A 237 -10.10 6.47 6.20
C TYR A 237 -9.36 5.42 7.03
N ILE A 238 -10.00 4.30 7.33
CA ILE A 238 -9.33 3.14 7.95
C ILE A 238 -8.31 2.54 6.98
N ASP A 239 -8.67 2.38 5.70
CA ASP A 239 -7.76 1.85 4.68
C ASP A 239 -6.54 2.74 4.49
N LEU A 240 -6.71 4.07 4.45
CA LEU A 240 -5.60 5.03 4.42
C LEU A 240 -4.66 4.87 5.63
N ILE A 241 -5.18 4.81 6.85
CA ILE A 241 -4.36 4.64 8.06
C ILE A 241 -3.68 3.27 8.11
N ASN A 242 -4.38 2.21 7.72
CA ASN A 242 -3.82 0.87 7.64
C ASN A 242 -2.74 0.78 6.56
N ASN A 243 -2.88 1.53 5.47
CA ASN A 243 -1.82 1.62 4.47
C ASN A 243 -0.54 2.18 5.09
N GLU A 244 -0.61 3.29 5.85
CA GLU A 244 0.55 3.88 6.53
C GLU A 244 1.19 2.91 7.53
N TRP A 245 0.39 2.21 8.34
CA TRP A 245 0.91 1.20 9.26
C TRP A 245 1.63 0.06 8.54
N GLY A 246 1.10 -0.37 7.39
CA GLY A 246 1.77 -1.32 6.50
C GLY A 246 3.10 -0.79 6.00
N GLN A 247 3.19 0.48 5.60
CA GLN A 247 4.44 1.09 5.15
C GLN A 247 5.48 1.16 6.27
N GLU A 248 5.10 1.58 7.47
CA GLU A 248 5.99 1.58 8.65
C GLU A 248 6.51 0.17 8.98
N LEU A 249 5.62 -0.82 8.96
CA LEU A 249 6.01 -2.22 9.12
C LEU A 249 6.98 -2.65 8.01
N GLY A 250 6.69 -2.29 6.77
CA GLY A 250 7.53 -2.57 5.60
C GLY A 250 8.94 -1.99 5.74
N LYS A 251 9.10 -0.78 6.27
CA LYS A 251 10.42 -0.18 6.56
C LYS A 251 11.20 -0.99 7.60
N ILE A 252 10.55 -1.40 8.67
CA ILE A 252 11.16 -2.22 9.73
C ILE A 252 11.60 -3.59 9.19
N LEU A 253 10.71 -4.26 8.45
CA LEU A 253 10.99 -5.60 7.89
C LEU A 253 12.07 -5.54 6.82
N ARG A 254 12.12 -4.47 6.02
CA ARG A 254 13.19 -4.24 5.04
C ARG A 254 14.56 -4.27 5.69
N ILE A 255 14.73 -3.53 6.78
CA ILE A 255 15.99 -3.46 7.51
C ILE A 255 16.29 -4.80 8.17
N LYS A 256 15.30 -5.42 8.81
CA LYS A 256 15.46 -6.70 9.53
C LYS A 256 15.95 -7.83 8.63
N PHE A 257 15.41 -7.92 7.41
CA PHE A 257 15.70 -9.00 6.47
C PHE A 257 16.67 -8.62 5.35
N GLY A 258 17.16 -7.37 5.32
CA GLY A 258 18.05 -6.89 4.26
C GLY A 258 17.38 -6.88 2.87
N ILE A 259 16.09 -6.53 2.81
CA ILE A 259 15.31 -6.56 1.57
C ILE A 259 15.65 -5.35 0.69
N SER A 260 15.74 -5.61 -0.61
CA SER A 260 15.90 -4.63 -1.66
C SER A 260 15.22 -5.12 -2.94
N HIS A 261 15.19 -4.27 -3.96
CA HIS A 261 14.73 -4.62 -5.30
C HIS A 261 15.51 -5.80 -5.94
N HIS A 262 16.69 -6.16 -5.42
CA HIS A 262 17.51 -7.27 -5.93
C HIS A 262 17.46 -8.52 -5.04
N SER A 263 16.64 -8.52 -3.98
CA SER A 263 16.55 -9.65 -3.07
C SER A 263 15.92 -10.86 -3.76
N ILE A 264 16.53 -12.02 -3.54
CA ILE A 264 15.97 -13.30 -3.95
C ILE A 264 15.03 -13.78 -2.83
N TRP A 265 13.76 -13.92 -3.16
CA TRP A 265 12.73 -14.37 -2.23
C TRP A 265 12.70 -15.89 -2.18
N THR A 266 13.34 -16.48 -1.16
CA THR A 266 13.20 -17.91 -0.88
C THR A 266 11.90 -18.16 -0.10
N PRO A 267 11.33 -19.38 -0.15
CA PRO A 267 10.17 -19.71 0.69
C PRO A 267 10.44 -19.51 2.18
N GLN A 268 11.68 -19.73 2.64
CA GLN A 268 12.07 -19.47 4.01
C GLN A 268 12.01 -17.98 4.35
N LEU A 269 12.62 -17.12 3.52
CA LEU A 269 12.59 -15.68 3.72
C LEU A 269 11.15 -15.16 3.74
N LEU A 270 10.30 -15.62 2.82
CA LEU A 270 8.91 -15.19 2.76
C LEU A 270 8.10 -15.68 3.96
N ALA A 271 8.26 -16.93 4.40
CA ALA A 271 7.58 -17.43 5.60
C ALA A 271 7.97 -16.61 6.84
N ASP A 272 9.28 -16.37 7.04
CA ASP A 272 9.77 -15.55 8.16
C ASP A 272 9.22 -14.12 8.09
N TYR A 273 9.17 -13.52 6.89
CA TYR A 273 8.58 -12.21 6.67
C TYR A 273 7.09 -12.17 7.05
N LEU A 274 6.28 -13.11 6.55
CA LEU A 274 4.84 -13.16 6.82
C LEU A 274 4.52 -13.46 8.29
N ASN A 275 5.37 -14.23 8.97
CA ASN A 275 5.23 -14.49 10.40
C ASN A 275 5.52 -13.24 11.26
N GLU A 276 6.39 -12.34 10.81
CA GLU A 276 6.58 -11.03 11.45
C GLU A 276 5.37 -10.12 11.23
N VAL A 277 4.73 -10.19 10.05
CA VAL A 277 3.47 -9.50 9.80
C VAL A 277 2.36 -10.06 10.68
N GLN A 278 2.23 -11.38 10.83
CA GLN A 278 1.31 -12.00 11.80
C GLN A 278 1.61 -11.57 13.24
N SER A 279 2.89 -11.47 13.61
CA SER A 279 3.29 -10.99 14.94
C SER A 279 2.84 -9.55 15.19
N TYR A 280 2.88 -8.69 14.16
CA TYR A 280 2.32 -7.34 14.23
C TYR A 280 0.80 -7.36 14.41
N TYR A 281 0.07 -8.25 13.73
CA TYR A 281 -1.37 -8.42 13.96
C TYR A 281 -1.69 -8.98 15.33
N SER A 282 -0.88 -9.91 15.83
CA SER A 282 -1.04 -10.43 17.20
C SER A 282 -0.89 -9.33 18.23
N TRP A 283 0.09 -8.46 18.06
CA TRP A 283 0.23 -7.28 18.92
C TRP A 283 -0.92 -6.28 18.75
N SER A 284 -1.38 -6.03 17.52
CA SER A 284 -2.43 -5.03 17.26
C SER A 284 -3.80 -5.47 17.75
N PHE A 285 -4.19 -6.71 17.48
CA PHE A 285 -5.54 -7.23 17.71
C PHE A 285 -5.65 -8.17 18.91
N GLN A 286 -4.53 -8.52 19.54
CA GLN A 286 -4.49 -9.47 20.67
C GLN A 286 -5.00 -10.86 20.29
N ILE A 287 -4.63 -11.33 19.09
CA ILE A 287 -5.04 -12.63 18.54
C ILE A 287 -3.81 -13.45 18.19
N ALA A 288 -3.88 -14.77 18.29
CA ALA A 288 -2.80 -15.67 17.93
C ALA A 288 -2.96 -16.20 16.49
N PHE A 289 -1.86 -16.65 15.90
CA PHE A 289 -1.83 -17.24 14.57
C PHE A 289 -1.11 -18.60 14.56
N LYS A 290 -1.57 -19.48 13.68
CA LYS A 290 -0.80 -20.59 13.11
C LYS A 290 0.26 -19.98 12.18
N PRO A 291 1.56 -20.24 12.40
CA PRO A 291 2.61 -19.62 11.59
C PRO A 291 2.66 -20.21 10.19
N PHE A 292 3.02 -19.38 9.22
CA PHE A 292 3.43 -19.84 7.89
C PHE A 292 4.71 -20.65 7.96
N ARG A 293 4.81 -21.64 7.07
CA ARG A 293 5.98 -22.49 6.87
C ARG A 293 6.52 -22.33 5.46
N ALA A 294 7.82 -22.49 5.30
CA ALA A 294 8.47 -22.47 3.99
C ALA A 294 7.94 -23.55 3.01
N THR A 295 7.27 -24.59 3.53
CA THR A 295 6.66 -25.67 2.75
C THR A 295 5.21 -25.41 2.36
N ASP A 296 4.59 -24.33 2.85
CA ASP A 296 3.20 -24.04 2.51
C ASP A 296 3.10 -23.57 1.05
N GLU A 297 2.10 -24.07 0.33
CA GLU A 297 1.97 -23.87 -1.11
C GLU A 297 1.90 -22.38 -1.49
N ILE A 298 1.13 -21.59 -0.73
CA ILE A 298 1.00 -20.15 -0.92
C ILE A 298 2.34 -19.41 -0.78
N VAL A 299 3.20 -19.85 0.14
CA VAL A 299 4.52 -19.26 0.36
C VAL A 299 5.44 -19.59 -0.82
N ILE A 300 5.46 -20.86 -1.26
CA ILE A 300 6.27 -21.28 -2.40
C ILE A 300 5.86 -20.52 -3.66
N GLN A 301 4.56 -20.43 -3.93
CA GLN A 301 4.00 -19.77 -5.12
C GLN A 301 4.25 -18.27 -5.12
N LEU A 302 4.01 -17.59 -4.00
CA LEU A 302 4.25 -16.14 -3.92
C LEU A 302 5.74 -15.81 -4.00
N ALA A 303 6.61 -16.56 -3.33
CA ALA A 303 8.06 -16.37 -3.43
C ALA A 303 8.54 -16.53 -4.89
N SER A 304 8.04 -17.56 -5.58
CA SER A 304 8.31 -17.75 -7.01
C SER A 304 7.81 -16.58 -7.85
N LYS A 305 6.57 -16.14 -7.64
CA LYS A 305 5.98 -15.00 -8.35
C LYS A 305 6.79 -13.74 -8.18
N ILE A 306 7.16 -13.38 -6.93
CA ILE A 306 7.96 -12.19 -6.63
C ILE A 306 9.28 -12.23 -7.41
N ASN A 307 10.00 -13.36 -7.38
CA ASN A 307 11.25 -13.49 -8.12
C ASN A 307 11.07 -13.34 -9.63
N ILE A 308 10.00 -13.92 -10.20
CA ILE A 308 9.69 -13.79 -11.63
C ILE A 308 9.51 -12.32 -11.99
N VAL A 309 8.62 -11.61 -11.29
CA VAL A 309 8.26 -10.23 -11.65
C VAL A 309 9.38 -9.22 -11.38
N LEU A 310 10.26 -9.48 -10.41
CA LEU A 310 11.42 -8.62 -10.16
C LEU A 310 12.47 -8.72 -11.28
N VAL A 311 12.67 -9.91 -11.85
CA VAL A 311 13.59 -10.14 -12.97
C VAL A 311 13.04 -9.52 -14.24
N ASP A 312 11.81 -9.89 -14.61
CA ASP A 312 11.13 -9.39 -15.81
C ASP A 312 9.62 -9.30 -15.57
N VAL A 313 8.98 -8.24 -16.06
CA VAL A 313 7.52 -8.13 -15.97
C VAL A 313 6.96 -8.82 -17.20
N PRO A 314 6.31 -10.00 -17.08
CA PRO A 314 5.84 -10.71 -18.25
C PRO A 314 4.80 -9.84 -18.99
N GLU A 315 5.14 -9.43 -20.21
CA GLU A 315 4.20 -8.65 -21.02
C GLU A 315 3.00 -9.53 -21.39
N ILE A 316 1.80 -9.02 -21.13
CA ILE A 316 0.58 -9.59 -21.71
C ILE A 316 0.65 -9.29 -23.21
N LYS A 317 1.10 -10.27 -24.00
CA LYS A 317 0.85 -10.24 -25.45
C LYS A 317 -0.67 -10.24 -25.62
N LYS A 318 -1.21 -9.14 -26.15
CA LYS A 318 -2.63 -9.07 -26.52
C LYS A 318 -2.92 -10.23 -27.46
N SER A 319 -3.75 -11.18 -27.02
CA SER A 319 -4.44 -12.12 -27.90
C SER A 319 -5.51 -11.36 -28.69
#